data_AF-A0A844YHL5-F1
#
_entry.id   AF-A0A844YHL5-F1
#
_cell.length_a   1.000
_cell.length_b   1.000
_cell.length_c   1.000
_cell.angle_alpha   90.00
_cell.angle_beta   90.00
_cell.angle_gamma   90.00
#
_symmetry.space_group_name_H-M   'P 1'
#
loop_
_entity.id
_entity.type
_entity.pdbx_description
1 polymer ?
#
loop_
_entity_poly.entity_id
_entity_poly.type
_entity_poly.pdbx_seq_one_letter_code
_entity_poly.pdbx_strand_id
1 'polypeptide(L)'
;MRQQGEASVEEILDSIKKVIARDNRDGAIAERRRRAIEGVPEPVDEDEAEEVFDLSDAELVDEAQGDQPDDGFNDDFEAEEAAAAATPGHDQAESPLITSRVRSSMQENFAALAMLSEPSARPRIVRSGETSLEGLVREMLRPMLAEWIDANLPGMVEKMVKDEIARIARKRG
;
A
#
# COMPACT_ATOMS: atom_id res chain seq x y z
N MET A 1 -22.68 -36.16 25.99
CA MET A 1 -21.53 -35.95 25.08
C MET A 1 -21.42 -34.45 24.78
N ARG A 2 -20.49 -33.75 25.45
CA ARG A 2 -20.07 -32.35 25.19
C ARG A 2 -18.57 -32.31 25.54
N GLN A 3 -17.70 -32.39 24.52
CA GLN A 3 -16.85 -31.28 24.05
C GLN A 3 -16.00 -30.71 25.20
N GLN A 4 -14.76 -31.14 25.42
CA GLN A 4 -13.55 -30.70 24.68
C GLN A 4 -13.64 -29.19 24.37
N GLY A 5 -12.98 -28.30 25.13
CA GLY A 5 -13.00 -26.89 24.70
C GLY A 5 -12.44 -25.76 25.56
N GLU A 6 -12.02 -25.96 26.82
CA GLU A 6 -11.34 -24.87 27.55
C GLU A 6 -9.82 -25.00 27.32
N ALA A 7 -9.24 -24.10 26.53
CA ALA A 7 -7.81 -24.07 26.25
C ALA A 7 -7.02 -24.03 27.57
N SER A 8 -6.02 -24.90 27.70
CA SER A 8 -5.21 -24.97 28.91
C SER A 8 -4.44 -23.65 29.10
N VAL A 9 -4.22 -23.21 30.34
CA VAL A 9 -3.50 -21.95 30.65
C VAL A 9 -2.12 -21.91 29.99
N GLU A 10 -1.44 -23.06 29.91
CA GLU A 10 -0.15 -23.20 29.26
C GLU A 10 -0.24 -23.00 27.73
N GLU A 11 -1.35 -23.41 27.11
CA GLU A 11 -1.63 -23.21 25.68
C GLU A 11 -1.94 -21.74 25.37
N ILE A 12 -2.58 -21.03 26.30
CA ILE A 12 -2.80 -19.58 26.20
C ILE A 12 -1.47 -18.84 26.29
N LEU A 13 -0.58 -19.22 27.22
CA LEU A 13 0.74 -18.60 27.36
C LEU A 13 1.65 -18.87 26.14
N ASP A 14 1.59 -20.08 25.57
CA ASP A 14 2.31 -20.40 24.34
C ASP A 14 1.75 -19.64 23.13
N SER A 15 0.43 -19.44 23.05
CA SER A 15 -0.22 -18.63 22.00
C SER A 15 0.21 -17.15 22.08
N ILE A 16 0.20 -16.54 23.27
CA ILE A 16 0.62 -15.14 23.46
C ILE A 16 2.11 -14.97 23.15
N LYS A 17 2.96 -15.88 23.62
CA LYS A 17 4.41 -15.86 23.33
C LYS A 17 4.68 -15.97 21.83
N LYS A 18 3.90 -16.78 21.11
CA LYS A 18 4.01 -16.96 19.66
C LYS A 18 3.53 -15.73 18.88
N VAL A 19 2.53 -15.01 19.39
CA VAL A 19 2.05 -13.75 18.81
C VAL A 19 3.07 -12.63 18.99
N ILE A 20 3.63 -12.44 20.19
CA ILE A 20 4.64 -11.38 20.45
C ILE A 20 5.93 -11.64 19.66
N ALA A 21 6.35 -12.90 19.53
CA ALA A 21 7.51 -13.26 18.71
C ALA A 21 7.26 -13.01 17.21
N ARG A 22 6.00 -13.12 16.75
CA ARG A 22 5.61 -12.81 15.37
C ARG A 22 5.56 -11.30 15.14
N ASP A 23 4.97 -10.54 16.05
CA ASP A 23 4.89 -9.08 15.97
C ASP A 23 6.27 -8.41 15.99
N ASN A 24 7.18 -8.88 16.86
CA ASN A 24 8.56 -8.37 16.89
C ASN A 24 9.31 -8.66 15.56
N ARG A 25 9.00 -9.79 14.91
CA ARG A 25 9.57 -10.14 13.61
C ARG A 25 8.96 -9.33 12.47
N ASP A 26 7.65 -9.06 12.50
CA ASP A 26 6.97 -8.25 11.50
C ASP A 26 7.36 -6.76 11.61
N GLY A 27 7.56 -6.23 12.83
CA GLY A 27 8.12 -4.89 13.06
C GLY A 27 9.56 -4.73 12.55
N ALA A 28 10.42 -5.72 12.80
CA ALA A 28 11.79 -5.72 12.28
C ALA A 28 11.85 -5.83 10.75
N ILE A 29 10.86 -6.46 10.12
CA ILE A 29 10.74 -6.55 8.66
C ILE A 29 10.20 -5.24 8.07
N ALA A 30 9.22 -4.60 8.72
CA ALA A 30 8.71 -3.28 8.30
C ALA A 30 9.82 -2.22 8.30
N GLU A 31 10.64 -2.20 9.35
CA GLU A 31 11.81 -1.34 9.50
C GLU A 31 12.87 -1.58 8.41
N ARG A 32 13.17 -2.85 8.11
CA ARG A 32 14.14 -3.22 7.05
C ARG A 32 13.59 -2.93 5.65
N ARG A 33 12.27 -3.07 5.46
CA ARG A 33 11.60 -2.75 4.19
C ARG A 33 11.52 -1.25 3.97
N ARG A 34 11.33 -0.44 5.02
CA ARG A 34 11.39 1.03 4.94
C ARG A 34 12.77 1.49 4.46
N ARG A 35 13.85 0.98 5.07
CA ARG A 35 15.23 1.25 4.62
C ARG A 35 15.58 0.71 3.23
N ALA A 36 14.91 -0.36 2.78
CA ALA A 36 15.13 -0.91 1.44
C ALA A 36 14.32 -0.17 0.35
N ILE A 37 13.21 0.48 0.71
CA ILE A 37 12.35 1.23 -0.21
C ILE A 37 12.79 2.70 -0.31
N GLU A 38 13.11 3.34 0.82
CA GLU A 38 13.43 4.78 0.89
C GLU A 38 14.92 5.06 0.63
N GLY A 39 15.73 4.00 0.49
CA GLY A 39 17.19 4.10 0.36
C GLY A 39 17.88 4.59 1.64
N VAL A 40 19.21 4.50 1.68
CA VAL A 40 20.00 5.33 2.61
C VAL A 40 19.96 6.74 2.01
N PRO A 41 19.60 7.81 2.74
CA PRO A 41 19.58 9.14 2.14
C PRO A 41 21.01 9.49 1.68
N GLU A 42 21.20 9.60 0.36
CA GLU A 42 22.42 10.16 -0.22
C GLU A 42 22.48 11.67 0.08
N PRO A 43 23.67 12.24 0.25
CA PRO A 43 23.81 13.69 0.31
C PRO A 43 23.37 14.28 -1.03
N VAL A 44 22.43 15.22 -1.01
CA VAL A 44 21.92 15.92 -2.19
C VAL A 44 23.04 16.69 -2.89
N ASP A 45 23.24 16.44 -4.19
CA ASP A 45 24.21 17.15 -5.04
C ASP A 45 23.64 18.53 -5.47
N GLU A 46 24.49 19.56 -5.57
CA GLU A 46 24.06 20.95 -5.86
C GLU A 46 23.39 21.10 -7.23
N ASP A 47 23.65 20.19 -8.17
CA ASP A 47 23.11 20.21 -9.54
C ASP A 47 21.66 19.66 -9.63
N GLU A 48 21.21 18.82 -8.69
CA GLU A 48 19.81 18.33 -8.63
C GLU A 48 18.83 19.41 -8.13
N ALA A 49 19.33 20.49 -7.51
CA ALA A 49 18.52 21.62 -7.07
C ALA A 49 18.05 22.53 -8.23
N GLU A 50 18.64 22.39 -9.43
CA GLU A 50 18.26 23.14 -10.63
C GLU A 50 17.09 22.50 -11.39
N GLU A 51 16.72 21.23 -11.10
CA GLU A 51 15.60 20.51 -11.71
C GLU A 51 14.27 20.74 -10.95
N VAL A 52 14.03 21.98 -10.52
CA VAL A 52 12.73 22.41 -10.00
C VAL A 52 11.86 22.81 -11.20
N PHE A 53 10.70 22.17 -11.33
CA PHE A 53 9.77 22.38 -12.42
C PHE A 53 9.27 23.85 -12.45
N ASP A 54 9.61 24.59 -13.51
CA ASP A 54 9.17 25.98 -13.69
C ASP A 54 7.69 26.02 -14.11
N LEU A 55 6.86 26.61 -13.26
CA LEU A 55 5.42 26.77 -13.49
C LEU A 55 5.11 27.77 -14.63
N SER A 56 6.12 28.43 -15.21
CA SER A 56 5.93 29.34 -16.35
C SER A 56 5.62 28.63 -17.68
N ASP A 57 6.00 27.37 -17.84
CA ASP A 57 5.81 26.60 -19.10
C ASP A 57 4.54 25.73 -19.09
N ALA A 58 3.71 25.83 -18.04
CA ALA A 58 2.40 25.21 -18.03
C ALA A 58 1.41 26.00 -18.91
N GLU A 59 1.25 25.58 -20.17
CA GLU A 59 0.23 26.10 -21.08
C GLU A 59 -1.18 25.75 -20.54
N LEU A 60 -1.83 26.73 -19.91
CA LEU A 60 -3.23 26.67 -19.51
C LEU A 60 -4.11 26.73 -20.77
N VAL A 61 -4.65 25.59 -21.19
CA VAL A 61 -5.66 25.56 -22.26
C VAL A 61 -7.03 25.88 -21.63
N ASP A 62 -7.42 27.14 -21.78
CA ASP A 62 -8.68 27.79 -21.42
C ASP A 62 -9.87 27.23 -22.22
N GLU A 63 -11.04 27.10 -21.59
CA GLU A 63 -12.35 27.52 -22.13
C GLU A 63 -13.44 27.24 -21.09
N ALA A 64 -13.79 28.24 -20.26
CA ALA A 64 -15.19 28.56 -19.97
C ALA A 64 -15.35 29.81 -19.10
N GLN A 65 -15.94 30.84 -19.72
CA GLN A 65 -16.76 31.89 -19.14
C GLN A 65 -16.02 33.04 -18.45
N GLY A 66 -15.86 34.11 -19.23
CA GLY A 66 -15.54 35.43 -18.71
C GLY A 66 -16.63 35.92 -17.76
N ASP A 67 -16.18 36.35 -16.59
CA ASP A 67 -16.90 37.26 -15.72
C ASP A 67 -15.88 38.33 -15.31
N GLN A 68 -16.11 39.58 -15.75
CA GLN A 68 -15.31 40.73 -15.33
C GLN A 68 -15.82 41.16 -13.95
N PRO A 69 -14.98 41.21 -12.90
CA PRO A 69 -15.31 42.02 -11.74
C PRO A 69 -14.89 43.46 -12.03
N ASP A 70 -15.87 44.28 -12.39
CA ASP A 70 -15.86 45.72 -12.19
C ASP A 70 -16.15 45.95 -10.71
N ASP A 71 -15.13 46.30 -9.90
CA ASP A 71 -15.35 46.90 -8.59
C ASP A 71 -14.14 47.78 -8.22
N GLY A 72 -14.41 49.08 -8.16
CA GLY A 72 -13.44 50.14 -7.91
C GLY A 72 -12.69 49.96 -6.60
N PHE A 73 -11.37 49.93 -6.72
CA PHE A 73 -10.42 50.15 -5.63
C PHE A 73 -10.65 51.56 -5.06
N ASN A 74 -11.41 51.66 -3.97
CA ASN A 74 -11.40 52.84 -3.12
C ASN A 74 -10.47 52.56 -1.94
N ASP A 75 -9.29 53.15 -2.05
CA ASP A 75 -8.29 53.31 -1.00
C ASP A 75 -8.84 54.29 0.05
N ASP A 76 -9.31 53.77 1.17
CA ASP A 76 -9.62 54.54 2.37
C ASP A 76 -9.06 53.82 3.60
N PHE A 77 -7.73 53.85 3.71
CA PHE A 77 -7.01 53.43 4.90
C PHE A 77 -6.79 54.65 5.81
N GLU A 78 -7.81 55.02 6.58
CA GLU A 78 -7.63 55.95 7.70
C GLU A 78 -6.93 55.21 8.86
N ALA A 79 -5.67 55.56 9.07
CA ALA A 79 -4.86 55.11 10.18
C ALA A 79 -5.20 55.92 11.44
N GLU A 80 -5.85 55.28 12.42
CA GLU A 80 -6.00 55.86 13.77
C GLU A 80 -5.40 54.92 14.84
N GLU A 81 -4.20 55.33 15.23
CA GLU A 81 -3.40 55.15 16.45
C GLU A 81 -3.90 54.23 17.60
N ALA A 82 -3.08 53.19 17.82
CA ALA A 82 -2.69 52.52 19.07
C ALA A 82 -3.43 52.79 20.40
N ALA A 83 -3.94 51.70 21.01
CA ALA A 83 -4.00 51.56 22.47
C ALA A 83 -3.91 50.08 22.95
N ALA A 84 -2.77 49.75 23.54
CA ALA A 84 -2.48 48.83 24.64
C ALA A 84 -3.37 47.59 24.95
N ALA A 85 -2.71 46.43 24.88
CA ALA A 85 -2.68 45.37 25.91
C ALA A 85 -4.00 44.78 26.45
N ALA A 86 -4.41 43.67 25.84
CA ALA A 86 -4.98 42.54 26.58
C ALA A 86 -4.56 41.24 25.87
N THR A 87 -3.62 40.49 26.44
CA THR A 87 -3.48 39.07 26.10
C THR A 87 -4.63 38.35 26.80
N PRO A 88 -5.63 37.80 26.10
CA PRO A 88 -6.58 36.90 26.75
C PRO A 88 -5.84 35.58 26.93
N GLY A 89 -5.37 35.35 28.14
CA GLY A 89 -4.99 34.02 28.56
C GLY A 89 -6.23 33.13 28.68
N HIS A 90 -6.03 31.89 28.23
CA HIS A 90 -6.74 30.64 28.55
C HIS A 90 -7.98 30.25 27.72
N ASP A 91 -7.89 29.00 27.28
CA ASP A 91 -8.93 28.12 26.71
C ASP A 91 -9.42 28.43 25.30
N GLN A 92 -8.55 28.20 24.31
CA GLN A 92 -9.01 27.62 23.04
C GLN A 92 -9.39 26.15 23.27
N ALA A 93 -10.44 25.91 24.06
CA ALA A 93 -11.16 24.66 24.01
C ALA A 93 -11.52 24.43 22.55
N GLU A 94 -11.14 23.26 22.03
CA GLU A 94 -11.21 22.83 20.63
C GLU A 94 -12.52 23.22 19.95
N SER A 95 -12.57 24.47 19.47
CA SER A 95 -13.70 24.97 18.73
C SER A 95 -13.57 24.38 17.34
N PRO A 96 -14.54 23.55 16.90
CA PRO A 96 -14.39 22.81 15.66
C PRO A 96 -14.17 23.78 14.49
N LEU A 97 -13.05 23.59 13.79
CA LEU A 97 -12.63 24.42 12.65
C LEU A 97 -13.57 24.32 11.43
N ILE A 98 -14.51 23.38 11.47
CA ILE A 98 -15.52 23.16 10.44
C ILE A 98 -16.92 23.19 11.02
N THR A 99 -17.85 23.74 10.24
CA THR A 99 -19.27 23.75 10.59
C THR A 99 -19.84 22.33 10.67
N SER A 100 -20.87 22.15 11.50
CA SER A 100 -21.56 20.85 11.65
C SER A 100 -22.15 20.34 10.32
N ARG A 101 -22.63 21.25 9.47
CA ARG A 101 -23.15 20.93 8.14
C ARG A 101 -22.09 20.33 7.22
N VAL A 102 -20.90 20.96 7.15
CA VAL A 102 -19.79 20.46 6.32
C VAL A 102 -19.34 19.07 6.78
N ARG A 103 -19.29 18.85 8.10
CA ARG A 103 -18.97 17.53 8.67
C ARG A 103 -19.99 16.45 8.27
N SER A 104 -21.29 16.75 8.34
CA SER A 104 -22.35 15.80 7.93
C SER A 104 -22.22 15.44 6.44
N SER A 105 -22.02 16.45 5.58
CA SER A 105 -21.87 16.23 4.14
C SER A 105 -20.64 15.40 3.79
N MET A 106 -19.49 15.63 4.44
CA MET A 106 -18.31 14.78 4.27
C MET A 106 -18.59 13.33 4.68
N GLN A 107 -19.27 13.13 5.81
CA GLN A 107 -19.60 11.79 6.31
C GLN A 107 -20.57 11.04 5.39
N GLU A 108 -21.55 11.75 4.80
CA GLU A 108 -22.47 11.23 3.78
C GLU A 108 -21.73 10.83 2.49
N ASN A 109 -20.79 11.67 2.02
CA ASN A 109 -19.96 11.36 0.85
C ASN A 109 -19.04 10.15 1.09
N PHE A 110 -18.42 10.05 2.27
CA PHE A 110 -17.62 8.89 2.65
C PHE A 110 -18.47 7.62 2.77
N ALA A 111 -19.72 7.72 3.25
CA ALA A 111 -20.63 6.58 3.29
C ALA A 111 -21.02 6.11 1.87
N ALA A 112 -21.28 7.04 0.95
CA ALA A 112 -21.55 6.72 -0.45
C ALA A 112 -20.33 6.08 -1.15
N LEU A 113 -19.12 6.59 -0.90
CA LEU A 113 -17.87 6.01 -1.40
C LEU A 113 -17.61 4.63 -0.78
N ALA A 114 -17.88 4.45 0.51
CA ALA A 114 -17.76 3.15 1.18
C ALA A 114 -18.68 2.12 0.51
N MET A 115 -19.95 2.47 0.28
CA MET A 115 -20.91 1.61 -0.43
C MET A 115 -20.49 1.24 -1.85
N LEU A 116 -19.79 2.14 -2.56
CA LEU A 116 -19.26 1.86 -3.91
C LEU A 116 -17.96 1.04 -3.86
N SER A 117 -17.15 1.22 -2.81
CA SER A 117 -15.86 0.55 -2.63
C SER A 117 -15.96 -0.83 -1.99
N GLU A 118 -17.09 -1.15 -1.34
CA GLU A 118 -17.32 -2.47 -0.77
C GLU A 118 -17.33 -3.51 -1.90
N PRO A 119 -16.41 -4.47 -1.92
CA PRO A 119 -16.49 -5.57 -2.86
C PRO A 119 -17.78 -6.34 -2.58
N SER A 120 -18.65 -6.45 -3.59
CA SER A 120 -19.98 -7.10 -3.52
C SER A 120 -19.95 -8.59 -3.13
N ALA A 121 -18.77 -9.17 -2.92
CA ALA A 121 -18.57 -10.54 -2.52
C ALA A 121 -17.67 -10.62 -1.29
N ARG A 122 -18.20 -11.20 -0.21
CA ARG A 122 -17.39 -11.65 0.94
C ARG A 122 -16.26 -12.55 0.42
N PRO A 123 -14.99 -12.36 0.85
CA PRO A 123 -13.90 -13.22 0.45
C PRO A 123 -14.23 -14.64 0.91
N ARG A 124 -14.65 -15.49 -0.04
CA ARG A 124 -14.83 -16.91 0.20
C ARG A 124 -13.44 -17.47 0.44
N ILE A 125 -13.17 -17.90 1.67
CA ILE A 125 -11.97 -18.65 2.00
C ILE A 125 -12.11 -20.02 1.35
N VAL A 126 -11.84 -20.09 0.05
CA VAL A 126 -11.54 -21.34 -0.65
C VAL A 126 -10.03 -21.55 -0.59
N ARG A 127 -9.62 -22.82 -0.60
CA ARG A 127 -8.23 -23.28 -0.45
C ARG A 127 -7.26 -22.32 -1.13
N SER A 128 -6.21 -21.94 -0.39
CA SER A 128 -5.08 -21.14 -0.83
C SER A 128 -4.65 -21.53 -2.26
N GLY A 129 -5.07 -20.76 -3.26
CA GLY A 129 -4.77 -21.01 -4.68
C GLY A 129 -5.91 -20.74 -5.66
N GLU A 130 -7.17 -20.68 -5.23
CA GLU A 130 -8.33 -20.46 -6.13
C GLU A 130 -8.77 -18.99 -6.26
N THR A 131 -8.13 -18.06 -5.55
CA THR A 131 -8.49 -16.64 -5.66
C THR A 131 -7.84 -15.98 -6.87
N SER A 132 -8.69 -15.66 -7.84
CA SER A 132 -8.66 -14.65 -8.93
C SER A 132 -7.42 -14.47 -9.82
N LEU A 133 -6.19 -14.53 -9.30
CA LEU A 133 -4.98 -14.17 -10.05
C LEU A 133 -4.01 -15.36 -10.18
N GLU A 134 -3.77 -16.09 -9.09
CA GLU A 134 -2.92 -17.29 -9.16
C GLU A 134 -3.53 -18.34 -10.11
N GLY A 135 -4.86 -18.50 -10.07
CA GLY A 135 -5.58 -19.36 -11.02
C GLY A 135 -5.37 -18.94 -12.47
N LEU A 136 -5.55 -17.65 -12.79
CA LEU A 136 -5.37 -17.11 -14.14
C LEU A 136 -3.92 -17.25 -14.63
N VAL A 137 -2.95 -16.90 -13.79
CA VAL A 137 -1.53 -17.02 -14.11
C VAL A 137 -1.15 -18.50 -14.30
N ARG A 138 -1.69 -19.41 -13.50
CA ARG A 138 -1.48 -20.85 -13.67
C ARG A 138 -2.06 -21.38 -14.98
N GLU A 139 -3.24 -20.92 -15.38
CA GLU A 139 -3.82 -21.28 -16.69
C GLU A 139 -2.96 -20.78 -17.84
N MET A 140 -2.42 -19.57 -17.73
CA MET A 140 -1.52 -19.00 -18.74
C MET A 140 -0.13 -19.66 -18.78
N LEU A 141 0.45 -20.03 -17.64
CA LEU A 141 1.78 -20.65 -17.56
C LEU A 141 1.76 -22.14 -17.88
N ARG A 142 0.61 -22.82 -17.75
CA ARG A 142 0.48 -24.25 -18.04
C ARG A 142 0.94 -24.65 -19.45
N PRO A 143 0.51 -23.99 -20.56
CA PRO A 143 0.96 -24.36 -21.89
C PRO A 143 2.47 -24.12 -22.10
N MET A 144 3.01 -23.00 -21.59
CA MET A 144 4.44 -22.68 -21.73
C MET A 144 5.33 -23.68 -20.99
N LEU A 145 4.91 -24.09 -19.79
CA LEU A 145 5.63 -25.11 -19.03
C LEU A 145 5.52 -26.49 -19.68
N ALA A 146 4.38 -26.85 -20.27
CA ALA A 146 4.21 -28.12 -20.97
C ALA A 146 5.17 -28.21 -22.18
N GLU A 147 5.17 -27.20 -23.05
CA GLU A 147 6.06 -27.15 -24.22
C GLU A 147 7.54 -27.18 -23.80
N TRP A 148 7.89 -26.44 -22.75
CA TRP A 148 9.24 -26.46 -22.22
C TRP A 148 9.63 -27.85 -21.69
N ILE A 149 8.74 -28.53 -20.95
CA ILE A 149 9.00 -29.89 -20.47
C ILE A 149 9.18 -30.83 -21.66
N ASP A 150 8.31 -30.78 -22.67
CA ASP A 150 8.41 -31.66 -23.83
C ASP A 150 9.73 -31.47 -24.60
N ALA A 151 10.23 -30.23 -24.69
CA ALA A 151 11.50 -29.93 -25.36
C ALA A 151 12.74 -30.32 -24.54
N ASN A 152 12.70 -30.19 -23.21
CA ASN A 152 13.89 -30.31 -22.35
C ASN A 152 14.01 -31.66 -21.63
N LEU A 153 12.88 -32.33 -21.38
CA LEU A 153 12.83 -33.61 -20.65
C LEU A 153 13.55 -34.76 -21.37
N PRO A 154 13.44 -34.95 -22.70
CA PRO A 154 14.12 -36.06 -23.39
C PRO A 154 15.65 -36.03 -23.17
N GLY A 155 16.26 -34.86 -23.30
CA GLY A 155 17.70 -34.70 -23.10
C GLY A 155 18.17 -34.93 -21.67
N MET A 156 17.35 -34.59 -20.68
CA MET A 156 17.63 -34.91 -19.27
C MET A 156 17.55 -36.41 -18.98
N VAL A 157 16.53 -37.07 -19.52
CA VAL A 157 16.33 -38.52 -19.32
C VAL A 157 17.45 -39.31 -19.99
N GLU A 158 17.87 -38.97 -21.21
CA GLU A 158 18.97 -39.65 -21.88
C GLU A 158 20.28 -39.61 -21.08
N LYS A 159 20.61 -38.46 -20.48
CA LYS A 159 21.79 -38.32 -19.63
C LYS A 159 21.69 -39.25 -18.41
N MET A 160 20.55 -39.22 -17.72
CA MET A 160 20.31 -40.06 -16.55
C MET A 160 20.33 -41.56 -16.89
N VAL A 161 19.79 -41.95 -18.05
CA VAL A 161 19.82 -43.34 -18.54
C VAL A 161 21.24 -43.76 -18.93
N LYS A 162 22.02 -42.90 -19.59
CA LYS A 162 23.44 -43.18 -19.92
C LYS A 162 24.26 -43.41 -18.65
N ASP A 163 24.06 -42.57 -17.64
CA ASP A 163 24.71 -42.71 -16.34
C ASP A 163 24.30 -44.02 -15.64
N GLU A 164 23.01 -44.37 -15.73
CA GLU A 164 22.46 -45.62 -15.17
C GLU A 164 23.02 -46.87 -15.86
N ILE A 165 23.11 -46.87 -17.19
CA ILE A 165 23.70 -47.98 -17.96
C ILE A 165 25.19 -48.10 -17.63
N ALA A 166 25.93 -46.99 -17.59
CA ALA A 166 27.35 -46.99 -17.24
C ALA A 166 27.58 -47.54 -15.83
N ARG A 167 26.69 -47.22 -14.88
CA ARG A 167 26.71 -47.74 -13.51
C ARG A 167 26.45 -49.25 -13.47
N ILE A 168 25.44 -49.74 -14.18
CA ILE A 168 25.13 -51.17 -14.24
C ILE A 168 26.25 -51.94 -14.94
N ALA A 169 26.79 -51.41 -16.05
CA ALA A 169 27.88 -52.03 -16.79
C ALA A 169 29.14 -52.19 -15.93
N ARG A 170 29.51 -51.17 -15.14
CA ARG A 170 30.62 -51.25 -14.17
C ARG A 170 30.38 -52.22 -13.01
N LYS A 171 29.12 -52.52 -12.67
CA LYS A 171 28.78 -53.46 -11.59
C LYS A 171 28.76 -54.91 -12.07
N ARG A 172 28.61 -55.14 -13.38
CA ARG A 172 28.40 -56.48 -13.98
C ARG A 172 29.65 -57.05 -14.67
N GLY A 173 30.65 -56.22 -14.98
CA GLY A 173 32.01 -56.63 -15.34
C GLY A 173 32.92 -56.60 -14.13
#